data_AF-A0A101M6Q4-F1
#
_entry.id   AF-A0A101M6Q4-F1
#
_cell.length_a   1.000
_cell.length_b   1.000
_cell.length_c   1.000
_cell.angle_alpha   90.00
_cell.angle_beta   90.00
_cell.angle_gamma   90.00
#
_symmetry.space_group_name_H-M   'P 1'
#
loop_
_entity.id
_entity.type
_entity.pdbx_description
1 polymer ?
#
loop_
_entity_poly.entity_id
_entity_poly.type
_entity_poly.pdbx_seq_one_letter_code
_entity_poly.pdbx_strand_id
1 'polypeptide(L)'
;MITPQQKQHVRELINILYSRAGIKTQFRGEVNEDVAAVVGDLLTDIATCSDAFRWVPKPTGGKASVLWLVKNISQSVMAELKQKQSVTCMRARILQYKTSLDMAAAGLGY
;
A
#
# COMPACT_ATOMS: atom_id res chain seq x y z
N MET A 1 18.96 2.85 6.11
CA MET A 1 18.61 4.21 5.66
C MET A 1 17.72 4.08 4.44
N ILE A 2 16.54 4.71 4.44
CA ILE A 2 15.59 4.64 3.32
C ILE A 2 16.06 5.60 2.22
N THR A 3 16.18 5.10 0.98
CA THR A 3 16.61 5.94 -0.14
C THR A 3 15.43 6.71 -0.77
N PRO A 4 15.69 7.85 -1.44
CA PRO A 4 14.66 8.58 -2.18
C PRO A 4 13.95 7.71 -3.24
N GLN A 5 14.68 6.78 -3.87
CA GLN A 5 14.15 5.83 -4.84
C GLN A 5 13.15 4.85 -4.21
N GLN A 6 13.45 4.35 -3.01
CA GLN A 6 12.54 3.47 -2.27
C GLN A 6 11.28 4.22 -1.83
N LYS A 7 11.41 5.45 -1.33
CA LYS A 7 10.26 6.32 -1.01
C LYS A 7 9.38 6.55 -2.24
N GLN A 8 10.00 6.79 -3.39
CA GLN A 8 9.28 7.01 -4.65
C GLN A 8 8.52 5.75 -5.08
N HIS A 9 9.14 4.58 -4.98
CA HIS A 9 8.49 3.32 -5.31
C HIS A 9 7.25 3.05 -4.44
N VAL A 10 7.34 3.29 -3.13
CA VAL A 10 6.18 3.15 -2.23
C VAL A 10 5.10 4.20 -2.54
N ARG A 11 5.48 5.44 -2.88
CA ARG A 11 4.52 6.45 -3.32
C ARG A 11 3.77 6.03 -4.59
N GLU A 12 4.49 5.48 -5.57
CA GLU A 12 3.90 4.95 -6.79
C GLU A 12 2.94 3.80 -6.50
N LEU A 13 3.33 2.89 -5.61
CA LEU A 13 2.46 1.83 -5.12
C LEU A 13 1.15 2.40 -4.54
N ILE A 14 1.20 3.36 -3.63
CA ILE A 14 0.00 3.99 -3.05
C ILE A 14 -0.88 4.62 -4.14
N ASN A 15 -0.27 5.34 -5.09
CA ASN A 15 -0.98 5.98 -6.18
C ASN A 15 -1.64 4.97 -7.14
N ILE A 16 -0.99 3.83 -7.38
CA ILE A 16 -1.59 2.72 -8.14
C ILE A 16 -2.81 2.20 -7.39
N LEU A 17 -2.73 1.98 -6.08
CA LEU A 17 -3.86 1.54 -5.27
C LEU A 17 -5.03 2.53 -5.36
N TYR A 18 -4.76 3.83 -5.23
CA TYR A 18 -5.78 4.89 -5.36
C TYR A 18 -6.46 4.90 -6.73
N SER A 19 -5.66 4.88 -7.79
CA SER A 19 -6.16 4.84 -9.17
C SER A 19 -7.02 3.59 -9.41
N ARG A 20 -6.58 2.44 -8.91
CA ARG A 20 -7.28 1.14 -9.03
C ARG A 20 -8.60 1.10 -8.26
N ALA A 21 -8.68 1.80 -7.13
CA ALA A 21 -9.94 1.98 -6.39
C ALA A 21 -10.86 3.07 -6.98
N GLY A 22 -10.48 3.70 -8.09
CA GLY A 22 -11.23 4.79 -8.71
C GLY A 22 -11.19 6.09 -7.91
N ILE A 23 -10.20 6.25 -7.03
CA ILE A 23 -10.00 7.46 -6.24
C ILE A 23 -9.11 8.41 -7.06
N LYS A 24 -9.68 9.55 -7.46
CA LYS A 24 -8.97 10.61 -8.22
C LYS A 24 -8.09 11.48 -7.31
N THR A 25 -7.25 10.86 -6.48
CA THR A 25 -6.29 11.56 -5.63
C THR A 25 -4.91 10.94 -5.75
N GLN A 26 -3.90 11.70 -5.38
CA GLN A 26 -2.52 11.24 -5.28
C GLN A 26 -2.03 11.39 -3.85
N PHE A 27 -1.21 10.46 -3.41
CA PHE A 27 -0.51 10.54 -2.14
C PHE A 27 0.54 11.65 -2.21
N ARG A 28 0.34 12.68 -1.38
CA ARG A 28 1.24 13.86 -1.27
C ARG A 28 2.10 13.84 -0.01
N GLY A 29 1.90 12.85 0.86
CA GLY A 29 2.62 12.71 2.11
C GLY A 29 4.09 12.35 1.95
N GLU A 30 4.83 12.48 3.04
CA GLU A 30 6.16 11.91 3.13
C GLU A 30 6.07 10.41 3.39
N VAL A 31 6.82 9.61 2.63
CA VAL A 31 6.92 8.17 2.89
C VAL A 31 7.95 7.95 3.99
N ASN A 32 7.50 7.35 5.09
CA ASN A 32 8.29 6.90 6.23
C ASN A 32 7.91 5.43 6.57
N GLU A 33 8.49 4.89 7.65
CA GLU A 33 8.18 3.51 8.08
C GLU A 33 6.73 3.34 8.56
N ASP A 34 6.12 4.38 9.15
CA ASP A 34 4.71 4.32 9.58
C ASP A 34 3.77 4.22 8.37
N VAL A 35 4.04 4.99 7.31
CA VAL A 35 3.31 4.89 6.04
C VAL A 35 3.48 3.49 5.45
N ALA A 36 4.68 2.92 5.52
CA ALA A 36 4.88 1.55 5.04
C ALA A 36 4.08 0.54 5.85
N ALA A 37 3.98 0.72 7.17
CA ALA A 37 3.20 -0.14 8.04
C ALA A 37 1.70 -0.07 7.71
N VAL A 38 1.13 1.15 7.58
CA VAL A 38 -0.26 1.36 7.14
C VAL A 38 -0.51 0.68 5.80
N VAL A 39 0.40 0.87 4.84
CA VAL A 39 0.27 0.29 3.49
C VAL A 39 0.35 -1.22 3.54
N GLY A 40 1.22 -1.81 4.37
CA GLY A 40 1.29 -3.26 4.55
C GLY A 40 -0.02 -3.86 5.06
N ASP A 41 -0.64 -3.22 6.05
CA ASP A 41 -1.92 -3.67 6.60
C ASP A 41 -3.05 -3.47 5.58
N LEU A 42 -3.06 -2.33 4.89
CA LEU A 42 -3.98 -2.09 3.78
C LEU A 42 -3.86 -3.17 2.68
N LEU A 43 -2.64 -3.56 2.30
CA LEU A 43 -2.43 -4.61 1.30
C LEU A 43 -2.92 -5.97 1.79
N THR A 44 -2.71 -6.27 3.07
CA THR A 44 -3.23 -7.49 3.71
C THR A 44 -4.77 -7.51 3.69
N ASP A 45 -5.40 -6.37 3.95
CA ASP A 45 -6.85 -6.23 3.88
C ASP A 45 -7.37 -6.32 2.43
N ILE A 46 -6.67 -5.70 1.46
CA ILE A 46 -7.03 -5.80 0.04
C ILE A 46 -6.82 -7.24 -0.48
N ALA A 47 -5.94 -8.04 0.12
CA ALA A 47 -5.81 -9.46 -0.21
C ALA A 47 -7.12 -10.24 0.01
N THR A 48 -7.99 -9.79 0.92
CA THR A 48 -9.34 -10.36 1.07
C THR A 48 -10.27 -10.05 -0.10
N CYS A 49 -9.95 -9.00 -0.88
CA CYS A 49 -10.69 -8.54 -2.05
C CYS A 49 -10.11 -9.07 -3.38
N SER A 50 -8.94 -9.73 -3.38
CA SER A 50 -8.21 -10.12 -4.59
C SER A 50 -7.15 -11.19 -4.32
N ASP A 51 -7.13 -12.23 -5.16
CA ASP A 51 -6.11 -13.28 -5.14
C ASP A 51 -4.71 -12.79 -5.57
N ALA A 52 -4.59 -11.57 -6.09
CA ALA A 52 -3.31 -11.02 -6.55
C ALA A 52 -2.24 -10.96 -5.45
N PHE A 53 -2.67 -10.85 -4.19
CA PHE A 53 -1.79 -10.78 -3.03
C PHE A 53 -1.50 -12.14 -2.39
N ARG A 54 -2.04 -13.24 -2.92
CA ARG A 54 -1.91 -14.59 -2.35
C ARG A 54 -0.45 -15.03 -2.18
N TRP A 55 0.44 -14.58 -3.06
CA TRP A 55 1.87 -14.93 -3.07
C TRP A 55 2.75 -13.92 -2.36
N VAL A 56 2.17 -12.81 -1.87
CA VAL A 56 2.92 -11.82 -1.11
C VAL A 56 3.09 -12.36 0.31
N PRO A 57 4.33 -12.53 0.80
CA PRO A 57 4.55 -13.01 2.16
C PRO A 57 3.99 -12.00 3.18
N LYS A 58 3.90 -12.40 4.45
CA LYS A 58 3.63 -11.45 5.54
C LYS A 58 4.94 -10.75 5.95
N PRO A 59 4.89 -9.49 6.38
CA PRO A 59 6.07 -8.78 6.85
C PRO A 59 6.65 -9.40 8.12
N THR A 60 7.97 -9.56 8.15
CA THR A 60 8.70 -10.10 9.30
C THR A 60 8.64 -9.11 10.45
N GLY A 61 8.02 -9.49 11.57
CA GLY A 61 7.81 -8.59 12.72
C GLY A 61 6.44 -7.87 12.75
N GLY A 62 5.50 -8.27 11.88
CA GLY A 62 4.10 -7.84 11.95
C GLY A 62 3.78 -6.54 11.23
N LYS A 63 4.71 -5.58 11.15
CA LYS A 63 4.54 -4.33 10.39
C LYS A 63 5.41 -4.34 9.12
N ALA A 64 4.86 -3.89 8.00
CA ALA A 64 5.63 -3.75 6.77
C ALA A 64 6.56 -2.53 6.84
N SER A 65 7.82 -2.72 6.45
CA SER A 65 8.78 -1.62 6.28
C SER A 65 8.85 -1.14 4.84
N VAL A 66 9.41 0.04 4.61
CA VAL A 66 9.62 0.56 3.24
C VAL A 66 10.44 -0.42 2.40
N LEU A 67 11.50 -0.97 2.98
CA LEU A 67 12.35 -1.96 2.31
C LEU A 67 11.57 -3.24 1.99
N TRP A 68 10.71 -3.67 2.91
CA TRP A 68 9.89 -4.85 2.71
C TRP A 68 8.90 -4.66 1.57
N LEU A 69 8.22 -3.50 1.49
CA LEU A 69 7.30 -3.18 0.40
C LEU A 69 8.02 -3.20 -0.95
N VAL A 70 9.17 -2.53 -1.06
CA VAL A 70 9.95 -2.50 -2.30
C VAL A 70 10.42 -3.88 -2.73
N LYS A 71 10.74 -4.76 -1.78
CA LYS A 71 11.26 -6.10 -2.08
C LYS A 71 10.17 -7.10 -2.45
N ASN A 72 8.99 -6.99 -1.84
CA ASN A 72 7.95 -8.02 -1.95
C ASN A 72 6.78 -7.61 -2.85
N ILE A 73 6.55 -6.31 -3.03
CA ILE A 73 5.49 -5.80 -3.89
C ILE A 73 6.06 -5.51 -5.27
N SER A 74 6.01 -6.52 -6.13
CA SER A 74 6.51 -6.39 -7.51
C SER A 74 5.47 -5.76 -8.44
N GLN A 75 5.93 -5.28 -9.59
CA GLN A 75 5.04 -4.82 -10.66
C GLN A 75 4.10 -5.93 -11.14
N SER A 76 4.52 -7.21 -11.10
CA SER A 76 3.68 -8.35 -11.45
C SER A 76 2.49 -8.49 -10.51
N VAL A 77 2.69 -8.33 -9.20
CA VAL A 77 1.60 -8.33 -8.20
C VAL A 77 0.62 -7.20 -8.51
N MET A 78 1.12 -6.00 -8.82
CA MET A 78 0.27 -4.86 -9.20
C MET A 78 -0.46 -5.06 -10.53
N ALA A 79 0.12 -5.82 -11.46
CA ALA A 79 -0.50 -6.18 -12.73
C ALA A 79 -1.62 -7.21 -12.55
N GLU A 80 -1.40 -8.24 -11.72
CA GLU A 80 -2.43 -9.23 -11.36
C GLU A 80 -3.59 -8.59 -10.62
N LEU A 81 -3.30 -7.62 -9.74
CA LEU A 81 -4.30 -6.85 -9.02
C LEU A 81 -5.30 -6.19 -9.97
N LYS A 82 -4.85 -5.73 -11.15
CA LYS A 82 -5.73 -5.15 -12.19
C LYS A 82 -6.79 -6.12 -12.69
N GLN A 83 -6.48 -7.42 -12.77
CA GLN A 83 -7.34 -8.41 -13.42
C GLN A 83 -8.29 -9.11 -12.45
N LYS A 84 -7.89 -9.26 -11.18
CA LYS A 84 -8.58 -10.15 -10.21
C LYS A 84 -9.26 -9.42 -9.03
N GLN A 85 -9.38 -8.10 -9.08
CA GLN A 85 -9.90 -7.33 -7.94
C GLN A 85 -11.36 -6.90 -8.08
N SER A 86 -12.07 -6.88 -6.94
CA SER A 86 -13.30 -6.11 -6.79
C SER A 86 -12.98 -4.63 -6.48
N VAL A 87 -13.29 -3.74 -7.43
CA VAL A 87 -13.06 -2.28 -7.29
C VAL A 87 -13.77 -1.72 -6.05
N THR A 88 -15.00 -2.17 -5.79
CA THR A 88 -15.81 -1.71 -4.64
C THR A 88 -15.18 -2.11 -3.30
N CYS A 89 -14.70 -3.36 -3.20
CA CYS A 89 -14.03 -3.85 -1.99
C CYS A 89 -12.72 -3.10 -1.75
N MET A 90 -11.90 -2.94 -2.78
CA MET A 90 -10.65 -2.19 -2.70
C MET A 90 -10.90 -0.73 -2.27
N ARG A 91 -11.90 -0.08 -2.86
CA ARG A 91 -12.27 1.30 -2.51
C ARG A 91 -12.70 1.42 -1.06
N ALA A 92 -13.49 0.48 -0.55
CA ALA A 92 -13.89 0.47 0.85
C ALA A 92 -12.68 0.36 1.78
N ARG A 93 -11.73 -0.55 1.50
CA ARG A 93 -10.49 -0.68 2.29
C ARG A 93 -9.64 0.57 2.23
N ILE A 94 -9.40 1.13 1.04
CA ILE A 94 -8.58 2.35 0.95
C ILE A 94 -9.20 3.52 1.73
N LEU A 95 -10.53 3.69 1.66
CA LEU A 95 -11.21 4.74 2.41
C LEU A 95 -11.13 4.52 3.93
N GLN A 96 -11.17 3.27 4.39
CA GLN A 96 -11.00 2.91 5.79
C GLN A 96 -9.60 3.29 6.32
N TYR A 97 -8.56 3.10 5.51
CA TYR A 97 -7.17 3.38 5.91
C TYR A 97 -6.72 4.81 5.62
N LYS A 98 -7.54 5.63 4.94
CA LYS A 98 -7.17 6.98 4.52
C LYS A 98 -6.68 7.84 5.70
N THR A 99 -7.43 7.86 6.79
CA THR A 99 -7.08 8.65 7.98
C THR A 99 -5.76 8.19 8.59
N SER A 100 -5.55 6.87 8.72
CA SER A 100 -4.28 6.32 9.24
C SER A 100 -3.10 6.67 8.33
N LEU A 101 -3.31 6.64 7.01
CA LEU A 101 -2.28 6.99 6.04
C LEU A 101 -1.92 8.48 6.09
N ASP A 102 -2.92 9.36 6.26
CA ASP A 102 -2.72 10.80 6.42
C ASP A 102 -2.00 11.14 7.74
N MET A 103 -2.33 10.46 8.85
CA MET A 103 -1.63 10.62 10.13
C MET A 103 -0.18 10.13 10.07
N ALA A 104 0.06 8.95 9.50
CA ALA A 104 1.40 8.40 9.31
C ALA A 104 2.25 9.31 8.42
N ALA A 105 1.65 9.85 7.34
CA ALA A 105 2.30 10.81 6.45
C ALA A 105 2.65 12.14 7.13
N ALA A 106 1.88 12.55 8.13
CA ALA A 106 2.15 13.73 8.95
C ALA A 106 3.19 13.47 10.07
N GLY A 107 3.66 12.22 10.22
CA GLY A 107 4.60 11.84 11.30
C GLY A 107 3.94 11.77 12.68
N LEU A 108 2.61 11.63 12.74
CA LEU A 108 1.85 11.51 13.99
C LEU A 108 1.78 10.06 14.50
N GLY A 109 2.37 9.11 13.77
CA GLY A 109 2.47 7.70 14.12
C GLY A 109 1.44 6.79 13.43
N TYR A 110 1.64 5.47 13.59
CA TYR A 110 0.77 4.38 13.15
C TYR A 110 0.59 3.27 14.20
#